data_AF-A0A350ICR2-F1
#
_entry.id   AF-A0A350ICR2-F1
#
_cell.length_a   1.000
_cell.length_b   1.000
_cell.length_c   1.000
_cell.angle_alpha   90.00
_cell.angle_beta   90.00
_cell.angle_gamma   90.00
#
_symmetry.space_group_name_H-M   'P 1'
#
loop_
_entity.id
_entity.type
_entity.pdbx_description
1 polymer ?
#
loop_
_entity_poly.entity_id
_entity_poly.type
_entity_poly.pdbx_seq_one_letter_code
_entity_poly.pdbx_strand_id
1 'polypeptide(L)'
;MEVLNKLYEMTAFGAIGEDPSTLVMLALALFLLYLGIVKRFEPLLLVPIAFGVLLANFPGGNMAVTPSTEIIEHMTILEIAKEHGIMNMLYYMLIKTGLLPPLIFMGVGAMTDFGPMLRNLKLAFFGAAAQIGIFTVLISAVALGFSLKEAAALGIIGGADGPTAIYT
;
A
#
# COMPACT_ATOMS: atom_id res chain seq x y z
N MET A 1 -40.71 12.88 9.60
CA MET A 1 -39.44 12.57 10.30
C MET A 1 -38.82 11.27 9.83
N GLU A 2 -39.58 10.19 9.59
CA GLU A 2 -39.02 8.92 9.07
C GLU A 2 -38.33 9.01 7.70
N VAL A 3 -38.85 9.81 6.76
CA VAL A 3 -38.24 9.98 5.43
C VAL A 3 -36.91 10.73 5.51
N LEU A 4 -36.80 11.70 6.42
CA LEU A 4 -35.56 12.44 6.67
C LEU A 4 -34.52 11.56 7.37
N ASN A 5 -34.93 10.70 8.31
CA ASN A 5 -34.04 9.73 8.94
C ASN A 5 -33.59 8.64 7.94
N LYS A 6 -34.50 8.14 7.08
CA LYS A 6 -34.13 7.23 5.98
C LYS A 6 -33.19 7.89 4.98
N LEU A 7 -33.42 9.15 4.63
CA LEU A 7 -32.49 9.89 3.78
C LEU A 7 -31.13 10.03 4.48
N TYR A 8 -31.10 10.36 5.77
CA TYR A 8 -29.87 10.47 6.54
C TYR A 8 -29.10 9.15 6.70
N GLU A 9 -29.80 8.01 6.80
CA GLU A 9 -29.19 6.67 6.80
C GLU A 9 -28.77 6.22 5.39
N MET A 10 -29.54 6.54 4.36
CA MET A 10 -29.24 6.18 2.96
C MET A 10 -28.17 7.06 2.35
N THR A 11 -28.08 8.32 2.77
CA THR A 11 -26.96 9.18 2.46
C THR A 11 -25.85 8.85 3.43
N ALA A 12 -24.68 8.48 2.94
CA ALA A 12 -23.54 8.10 3.78
C ALA A 12 -23.01 9.24 4.69
N PHE A 13 -23.70 10.38 4.77
CA PHE A 13 -23.50 11.48 5.71
C PHE A 13 -23.67 11.07 7.17
N GLY A 14 -24.54 10.09 7.48
CA GLY A 14 -24.64 9.54 8.84
C GLY A 14 -23.33 8.88 9.31
N ALA A 15 -22.71 8.07 8.46
CA ALA A 15 -21.44 7.40 8.73
C ALA A 15 -20.24 8.38 8.83
N ILE A 16 -20.27 9.47 8.07
CA ILE A 16 -19.25 10.54 8.15
C ILE A 16 -19.30 11.26 9.51
N GLY A 17 -20.48 11.36 10.13
CA GLY A 17 -20.64 11.95 11.46
C GLY A 17 -20.11 11.07 12.60
N GLU A 18 -20.09 9.76 12.42
CA GLU A 18 -19.59 8.78 13.40
C GLU A 18 -18.07 8.65 13.37
N ASP A 19 -17.45 8.66 12.18
CA ASP A 19 -16.01 8.61 12.01
C ASP A 19 -15.47 9.79 11.16
N PRO A 20 -15.14 10.93 11.81
CA PRO A 20 -14.58 12.10 11.12
C PRO A 20 -13.23 11.83 10.45
N SER A 21 -12.51 10.78 10.90
CA SER A 21 -11.21 10.36 10.36
C SER A 21 -11.30 9.97 8.87
N THR A 22 -12.45 9.46 8.43
CA THR A 22 -12.71 9.09 7.03
C THR A 22 -12.57 10.29 6.09
N LEU A 23 -12.96 11.49 6.52
CA LEU A 23 -12.80 12.72 5.72
C LEU A 23 -11.33 13.05 5.49
N VAL A 24 -10.48 12.84 6.49
CA VAL A 24 -9.02 13.05 6.38
C VAL A 24 -8.42 12.05 5.39
N MET A 25 -8.81 10.78 5.47
CA MET A 25 -8.33 9.75 4.56
C MET A 25 -8.81 9.97 3.12
N LEU A 26 -10.04 10.45 2.92
CA LEU A 26 -10.54 10.84 1.60
C LEU A 26 -9.78 12.05 1.04
N ALA A 27 -9.49 13.06 1.86
CA ALA A 27 -8.66 14.19 1.45
C ALA A 27 -7.25 13.74 1.06
N LEU A 28 -6.65 12.83 1.82
CA LEU A 28 -5.36 12.22 1.48
C LEU A 28 -5.43 11.41 0.18
N ALA A 29 -6.47 10.61 -0.03
CA ALA A 29 -6.65 9.85 -1.27
C ALA A 29 -6.74 10.78 -2.49
N LEU A 30 -7.50 11.87 -2.40
CA LEU A 30 -7.58 12.89 -3.45
C LEU A 30 -6.24 13.61 -3.67
N PHE A 31 -5.50 13.88 -2.60
CA PHE A 31 -4.16 14.46 -2.69
C PHE A 31 -3.18 13.52 -3.41
N LEU A 32 -3.20 12.22 -3.09
CA LEU A 32 -2.38 11.22 -3.78
C LEU A 32 -2.78 11.06 -5.25
N LEU A 33 -4.09 11.08 -5.57
CA LEU A 33 -4.56 11.11 -6.96
C LEU A 33 -4.08 12.35 -7.70
N TYR A 34 -4.09 13.52 -7.06
CA TYR A 34 -3.54 14.75 -7.64
C TYR A 34 -2.04 14.59 -7.95
N LEU A 35 -1.26 14.04 -7.02
CA LEU A 35 0.17 13.80 -7.24
C LEU A 35 0.42 12.80 -8.38
N GLY A 36 -0.35 11.71 -8.44
CA GLY A 36 -0.21 10.69 -9.47
C GLY A 36 -0.64 11.16 -10.86
N ILE A 37 -1.72 11.95 -10.97
CA ILE A 37 -2.30 12.36 -12.26
C ILE A 37 -1.69 13.68 -12.76
N VAL A 38 -1.73 14.72 -11.93
CA VAL A 38 -1.33 16.08 -12.34
C VAL A 38 0.18 16.22 -12.30
N LYS A 39 0.81 15.78 -11.21
CA LYS A 39 2.26 15.89 -11.04
C LYS A 39 3.03 14.68 -11.58
N ARG A 40 2.34 13.61 -11.97
CA ARG A 40 2.91 12.39 -12.57
C ARG A 40 3.99 11.73 -11.71
N PHE A 41 3.84 11.79 -10.39
CA PHE A 41 4.66 10.98 -9.49
C PHE A 41 4.21 9.52 -9.60
N GLU A 42 5.10 8.64 -10.05
CA GLU A 42 4.90 7.18 -10.20
C GLU A 42 3.45 6.78 -10.56
N PRO A 43 2.90 7.27 -11.69
CA PRO A 43 1.47 7.18 -11.97
C PRO A 43 0.97 5.73 -12.04
N LEU A 44 1.85 4.80 -12.42
CA LEU A 44 1.53 3.37 -12.53
C LEU A 44 1.19 2.71 -11.20
N LEU A 45 1.80 3.16 -10.09
CA LEU A 45 1.58 2.59 -8.76
C LEU A 45 0.75 3.53 -7.89
N LEU A 46 1.04 4.84 -7.92
CA LEU A 46 0.42 5.80 -7.02
C LEU A 46 -1.08 5.98 -7.29
N VAL A 47 -1.51 5.92 -8.55
CA VAL A 47 -2.93 6.06 -8.90
C VAL A 47 -3.76 4.87 -8.40
N PRO A 48 -3.38 3.60 -8.67
CA PRO A 48 -4.06 2.45 -8.06
C PRO A 48 -4.06 2.47 -6.53
N ILE A 49 -2.95 2.87 -5.89
CA ILE A 49 -2.87 2.99 -4.42
C ILE A 49 -3.88 4.02 -3.92
N ALA A 50 -3.89 5.22 -4.51
CA ALA A 50 -4.79 6.29 -4.10
C ALA A 50 -6.27 5.91 -4.32
N PHE A 51 -6.57 5.17 -5.38
CA PHE A 51 -7.90 4.61 -5.61
C PHE A 51 -8.28 3.55 -4.58
N GLY A 52 -7.33 2.67 -4.19
CA GLY A 52 -7.52 1.70 -3.13
C GLY A 52 -7.81 2.35 -1.77
N VAL A 53 -7.09 3.42 -1.43
CA VAL A 53 -7.35 4.23 -0.21
C VAL A 53 -8.75 4.85 -0.27
N LEU A 54 -9.16 5.37 -1.42
CA LEU A 54 -10.50 5.93 -1.61
C LEU A 54 -11.60 4.87 -1.39
N LEU A 55 -11.45 3.68 -1.99
CA LEU A 55 -12.42 2.58 -1.83
C LEU A 55 -12.48 2.07 -0.39
N ALA A 56 -11.33 1.88 0.25
CA ALA A 56 -11.24 1.38 1.63
C ALA A 56 -11.90 2.35 2.64
N ASN A 57 -11.89 3.65 2.33
CA ASN A 57 -12.46 4.70 3.19
C ASN A 57 -13.79 5.23 2.65
N PHE A 58 -14.46 4.51 1.73
CA PHE A 58 -15.75 4.96 1.24
C PHE A 58 -16.83 4.78 2.33
N PRO A 59 -17.53 5.85 2.76
CA PRO A 59 -18.48 5.75 3.87
C PRO A 59 -19.63 4.81 3.51
N GLY A 60 -19.90 3.82 4.38
CA GLY A 60 -20.90 2.77 4.13
C GLY A 60 -20.50 1.71 3.08
N GLY A 61 -19.26 1.76 2.55
CA GLY A 61 -18.78 0.83 1.53
C GLY A 61 -18.28 -0.52 2.08
N ASN A 62 -17.79 -0.57 3.33
CA ASN A 62 -17.20 -1.76 3.96
C ASN A 62 -16.19 -2.52 3.08
N MET A 63 -15.42 -1.79 2.25
CA MET A 63 -14.40 -2.34 1.34
C MET A 63 -12.98 -2.30 1.94
N ALA A 64 -12.84 -1.94 3.21
CA ALA A 64 -11.57 -1.95 3.90
C ALA A 64 -11.03 -3.38 4.03
N VAL A 65 -9.70 -3.51 4.01
CA VAL A 65 -9.04 -4.80 4.25
C VAL A 65 -9.13 -5.12 5.74
N THR A 66 -9.68 -6.27 6.07
CA THR A 66 -9.79 -6.76 7.44
C THR A 66 -8.44 -7.36 7.85
N PRO A 67 -7.94 -7.08 9.08
CA PRO A 67 -6.71 -7.71 9.56
C PRO A 67 -6.83 -9.24 9.58
N SER A 68 -5.72 -9.94 9.33
CA SER A 68 -5.63 -11.40 9.42
C SER A 68 -5.92 -11.88 10.85
N THR A 69 -7.16 -12.29 11.09
CA THR A 69 -7.55 -13.10 12.24
C THR A 69 -7.36 -14.59 11.90
N GLU A 70 -7.21 -15.45 12.91
CA GLU A 70 -7.03 -16.90 12.74
C GLU A 70 -8.10 -17.54 11.84
N ILE A 71 -9.30 -16.95 11.81
CA ILE A 71 -10.43 -17.39 10.99
C ILE A 71 -10.17 -17.16 9.50
N ILE A 72 -9.55 -16.03 9.12
CA ILE A 72 -9.34 -15.67 7.71
C ILE A 72 -8.22 -16.50 7.09
N GLU A 73 -7.23 -16.92 7.86
CA GLU A 73 -6.12 -17.74 7.35
C GLU A 73 -6.56 -19.15 6.93
N HIS A 74 -7.69 -19.65 7.46
CA HIS A 74 -8.21 -20.99 7.15
C HIS A 74 -9.33 -20.96 6.11
N MET A 75 -9.79 -19.77 5.72
CA MET A 75 -10.80 -19.62 4.66
C MET A 75 -10.18 -19.77 3.28
N THR A 76 -10.96 -20.32 2.36
CA THR A 76 -10.61 -20.33 0.95
C THR A 76 -10.77 -18.93 0.34
N ILE A 77 -10.05 -18.67 -0.74
CA ILE A 77 -10.11 -17.40 -1.48
C ILE A 77 -11.56 -17.04 -1.86
N LEU A 78 -12.38 -18.06 -2.18
CA LEU A 78 -13.79 -17.89 -2.53
C LEU A 78 -14.67 -17.49 -1.35
N GLU A 79 -14.37 -17.97 -0.14
CA GLU A 79 -15.06 -17.59 1.10
C GLU A 79 -14.69 -16.15 1.48
N ILE A 80 -13.41 -15.80 1.39
CA ILE A 80 -12.92 -14.42 1.60
C ILE A 80 -13.66 -13.45 0.66
N ALA A 81 -13.80 -13.80 -0.63
CA ALA A 81 -14.49 -12.95 -1.58
C ALA A 81 -15.98 -12.75 -1.27
N LYS A 82 -16.66 -13.79 -0.78
CA LYS A 82 -18.09 -13.76 -0.44
C LYS A 82 -18.37 -13.01 0.85
N GLU A 83 -17.55 -13.21 1.88
CA GLU A 83 -17.80 -12.67 3.22
C GLU A 83 -17.14 -11.30 3.44
N HIS A 84 -15.97 -11.06 2.84
CA HIS A 84 -15.13 -9.89 3.09
C HIS A 84 -14.92 -9.00 1.84
N GLY A 85 -15.48 -9.39 0.70
CA GLY A 85 -15.47 -8.61 -0.53
C GLY A 85 -14.19 -8.72 -1.36
N ILE A 86 -14.19 -8.03 -2.50
CA ILE A 86 -13.16 -8.19 -3.54
C ILE A 86 -11.79 -7.64 -3.12
N MET A 87 -11.76 -6.58 -2.32
CA MET A 87 -10.51 -5.95 -1.85
C MET A 87 -9.73 -6.88 -0.93
N ASN A 88 -10.42 -7.58 -0.02
CA ASN A 88 -9.81 -8.60 0.84
C ASN A 88 -9.30 -9.77 0.00
N MET A 89 -10.09 -10.27 -0.96
CA MET A 89 -9.64 -11.34 -1.86
C MET A 89 -8.34 -10.97 -2.58
N LEU A 90 -8.25 -9.76 -3.16
CA LEU A 90 -7.04 -9.30 -3.84
C LEU A 90 -5.87 -9.15 -2.88
N TYR A 91 -6.07 -8.56 -1.70
CA TYR A 91 -5.02 -8.40 -0.70
C TYR A 91 -4.44 -9.75 -0.26
N TYR A 92 -5.29 -10.71 0.10
CA TYR A 92 -4.83 -12.02 0.55
C TYR A 92 -4.19 -12.84 -0.56
N MET A 93 -4.77 -12.83 -1.77
CA MET A 93 -4.25 -13.60 -2.90
C MET A 93 -2.93 -13.04 -3.45
N LEU A 94 -2.77 -11.72 -3.48
CA LEU A 94 -1.69 -11.06 -4.20
C LEU A 94 -0.59 -10.55 -3.28
N ILE A 95 -0.94 -9.92 -2.15
CA ILE A 95 0.04 -9.27 -1.26
C ILE A 95 0.41 -10.21 -0.11
N LYS A 96 -0.57 -10.76 0.62
CA LYS A 96 -0.29 -11.58 1.81
C LYS A 96 0.42 -12.91 1.49
N THR A 97 0.12 -13.50 0.34
CA THR A 97 0.84 -14.68 -0.19
C THR A 97 2.26 -14.33 -0.66
N GLY A 98 2.60 -13.05 -0.81
CA GLY A 98 3.86 -12.59 -1.37
C GLY A 98 3.99 -12.81 -2.88
N LEU A 99 2.88 -13.00 -3.62
CA LEU A 99 2.92 -13.30 -5.06
C LEU A 99 3.18 -12.07 -5.93
N LEU A 100 2.50 -10.95 -5.64
CA LEU A 100 2.52 -9.75 -6.47
C LEU A 100 3.88 -9.04 -6.48
N PRO A 101 4.58 -8.83 -5.34
CA PRO A 101 5.84 -8.10 -5.36
C PRO A 101 6.93 -8.78 -6.19
N PRO A 102 7.19 -10.11 -6.06
CA PRO A 102 8.14 -10.81 -6.92
C PRO A 102 7.76 -10.81 -8.40
N LEU A 103 6.45 -10.84 -8.72
CA LEU A 103 5.98 -10.79 -10.10
C LEU A 103 6.28 -9.41 -10.73
N ILE A 104 6.05 -8.33 -9.99
CA ILE A 104 6.45 -6.98 -10.41
C ILE A 104 7.98 -6.89 -10.54
N PHE A 105 8.72 -7.46 -9.58
CA PHE A 105 10.19 -7.45 -9.59
C PHE A 105 10.78 -8.23 -10.78
N MET A 106 10.15 -9.34 -11.16
CA MET A 106 10.48 -10.08 -12.39
C MET A 106 10.29 -9.17 -13.63
N GLY A 107 9.20 -8.41 -13.70
CA GLY A 107 8.95 -7.46 -14.77
C GLY A 107 10.00 -6.33 -14.82
N VAL A 108 10.34 -5.74 -13.67
CA VAL A 108 11.41 -4.72 -13.58
C VAL A 108 12.75 -5.30 -14.04
N GLY A 109 13.09 -6.51 -13.61
CA GLY A 109 14.31 -7.21 -14.03
C GLY A 109 14.34 -7.48 -15.54
N ALA A 110 13.20 -7.86 -16.14
CA ALA A 110 13.09 -8.07 -17.58
C ALA A 110 13.26 -6.78 -18.40
N MET A 111 12.93 -5.62 -17.83
CA MET A 111 13.08 -4.30 -18.46
C MET A 111 14.44 -3.64 -18.18
N THR A 112 15.28 -4.23 -17.32
CA THR A 112 16.56 -3.63 -16.89
C THR A 112 17.67 -3.91 -17.90
N ASP A 113 18.32 -2.84 -18.41
CA ASP A 113 19.51 -2.96 -19.25
C ASP A 113 20.79 -3.02 -18.39
N PHE A 114 21.51 -4.14 -18.48
CA PHE A 114 22.78 -4.35 -17.77
C PHE A 114 24.00 -3.79 -18.52
N GLY A 115 23.86 -3.37 -19.78
CA GLY A 115 24.95 -2.86 -20.62
C GLY A 115 25.77 -1.72 -19.96
N PRO A 116 25.14 -0.67 -19.39
CA PRO A 116 25.84 0.39 -18.69
C PRO A 116 26.64 -0.10 -17.46
N MET A 117 26.06 -1.02 -16.68
CA MET A 117 26.68 -1.59 -15.49
C MET A 117 27.89 -2.45 -15.85
N LEU A 118 27.77 -3.30 -16.87
CA LEU A 118 28.85 -4.19 -17.32
C LEU A 118 30.02 -3.43 -17.97
N ARG A 119 29.74 -2.29 -18.61
CA ARG A 119 30.78 -1.41 -19.18
C ARG A 119 31.64 -0.72 -18.13
N ASN A 120 31.08 -0.41 -16.97
CA ASN A 120 31.84 0.19 -15.87
C ASN A 120 31.37 -0.37 -14.53
N LEU A 121 32.03 -1.44 -14.09
CA LEU A 121 31.71 -2.12 -12.84
C LEU A 121 31.79 -1.21 -11.60
N LYS A 122 32.50 -0.07 -11.69
CA LYS A 122 32.54 0.92 -10.60
C LYS A 122 31.15 1.50 -10.31
N LEU A 123 30.23 1.48 -11.28
CA LEU A 123 28.84 1.90 -11.08
C LEU A 123 28.11 1.02 -10.06
N ALA A 124 28.52 -0.25 -9.87
CA ALA A 124 27.95 -1.13 -8.86
C ALA A 124 28.17 -0.61 -7.43
N PHE A 125 29.22 0.18 -7.18
CA PHE A 125 29.44 0.79 -5.87
C PHE A 125 28.40 1.87 -5.52
N PHE A 126 27.74 2.49 -6.51
CA PHE A 126 26.58 3.35 -6.22
C PHE A 126 25.39 2.55 -5.70
N GLY A 127 25.24 1.28 -6.11
CA GLY A 127 24.29 0.36 -5.51
C GLY A 127 24.62 0.04 -4.04
N ALA A 128 25.91 -0.03 -3.69
CA ALA A 128 26.32 -0.17 -2.29
C ALA A 128 25.99 1.09 -1.46
N ALA A 129 26.00 2.29 -2.07
CA ALA A 129 25.60 3.52 -1.39
C ALA A 129 24.11 3.52 -0.99
N ALA A 130 23.24 2.81 -1.73
CA ALA A 130 21.82 2.65 -1.35
C ALA A 130 21.65 1.95 0.01
N GLN A 131 22.58 1.06 0.40
CA GLN A 131 22.57 0.39 1.70
C GLN A 131 22.77 1.38 2.86
N ILE A 132 23.52 2.46 2.64
CA ILE A 132 23.70 3.52 3.63
C ILE A 132 22.35 4.18 3.93
N GLY A 133 21.51 4.38 2.91
CA GLY A 133 20.15 4.90 3.07
C GLY A 133 19.30 3.99 3.97
N ILE A 134 19.31 2.68 3.70
CA ILE A 134 18.56 1.68 4.48
C ILE A 134 19.00 1.70 5.96
N PHE A 135 20.30 1.64 6.23
CA PHE A 135 20.81 1.65 7.60
C PHE A 135 20.54 2.97 8.32
N THR A 136 20.62 4.10 7.62
CA THR A 136 20.33 5.41 8.20
C THR A 136 18.88 5.49 8.67
N VAL A 137 17.93 5.05 7.83
CA VAL A 137 16.50 5.04 8.19
C VAL A 137 16.23 4.04 9.33
N LEU A 138 16.83 2.84 9.28
CA LEU A 138 16.68 1.84 10.33
C LEU A 138 17.19 2.32 11.69
N ILE A 139 18.42 2.85 11.75
CA ILE A 139 19.00 3.37 13.00
C ILE A 139 18.16 4.53 13.53
N SER A 140 17.70 5.42 12.65
CA SER A 140 16.84 6.55 13.03
C SER A 140 15.50 6.06 13.60
N ALA A 141 14.87 5.06 12.98
CA ALA A 141 13.61 4.49 13.45
C ALA A 141 13.76 3.80 14.81
N VAL A 142 14.83 3.01 15.01
CA VAL A 142 15.14 2.41 16.31
C VAL A 142 15.39 3.49 17.37
N ALA A 143 16.11 4.56 17.03
CA ALA A 143 16.35 5.68 17.95
C ALA A 143 15.06 6.44 18.33
N LEU A 144 14.07 6.47 17.45
CA LEU A 144 12.74 7.03 17.72
C LEU A 144 11.82 6.10 18.52
N GLY A 145 12.27 4.86 18.82
CA GLY A 145 11.56 3.91 19.68
C GLY A 145 10.67 2.91 18.94
N PHE A 146 10.77 2.79 17.61
CA PHE A 146 10.08 1.74 16.86
C PHE A 146 10.64 0.35 17.18
N SER A 147 9.80 -0.68 17.09
CA SER A 147 10.27 -2.06 17.24
C SER A 147 11.24 -2.41 16.11
N LEU A 148 12.12 -3.39 16.33
CA LEU A 148 13.09 -3.80 15.31
C LEU A 148 12.42 -4.27 14.00
N LYS A 149 11.22 -4.87 14.10
CA LYS A 149 10.44 -5.30 12.93
C LYS A 149 9.90 -4.13 12.13
N GLU A 150 9.32 -3.13 12.80
CA GLU A 150 8.80 -1.92 12.14
C GLU A 150 9.94 -1.06 11.57
N ALA A 151 11.03 -0.90 12.34
CA ALA A 151 12.21 -0.17 11.91
C ALA A 151 12.88 -0.85 10.70
N ALA A 152 12.86 -2.18 10.61
CA ALA A 152 13.34 -2.90 9.44
C ALA A 152 12.48 -2.60 8.20
N ALA A 153 11.15 -2.66 8.32
CA ALA A 153 10.24 -2.31 7.22
C ALA A 153 10.41 -0.86 6.76
N LEU A 154 10.52 0.09 7.70
CA LEU A 154 10.82 1.50 7.39
C LEU A 154 12.18 1.67 6.71
N GLY A 155 13.19 0.90 7.14
CA GLY A 155 14.54 0.93 6.59
C GLY A 155 14.57 0.69 5.08
N ILE A 156 13.76 -0.25 4.57
CA ILE A 156 13.76 -0.62 3.14
C ILE A 156 13.33 0.54 2.23
N ILE A 157 12.53 1.50 2.74
CA ILE A 157 12.18 2.73 2.02
C ILE A 157 13.44 3.52 1.60
N GLY A 158 14.49 3.48 2.41
CA GLY A 158 15.79 4.11 2.11
C GLY A 158 16.52 3.50 0.91
N GLY A 159 16.11 2.31 0.45
CA GLY A 159 16.62 1.67 -0.76
C GLY A 159 15.98 2.18 -2.06
N ALA A 160 14.90 2.98 -1.97
CA ALA A 160 14.15 3.54 -3.09
C ALA A 160 13.64 2.51 -4.11
N ASP A 161 13.36 1.28 -3.65
CA ASP A 161 12.82 0.19 -4.47
C ASP A 161 11.44 -0.23 -3.93
N GLY A 162 10.40 0.20 -4.65
CA GLY A 162 9.00 0.07 -4.22
C GLY A 162 8.53 -1.40 -4.05
N PRO A 163 8.69 -2.27 -5.05
CA PRO A 163 8.24 -3.66 -4.96
C PRO A 163 8.88 -4.44 -3.80
N THR A 164 10.17 -4.24 -3.51
CA THR A 164 10.82 -4.91 -2.38
C THR A 164 10.35 -4.36 -1.04
N ALA A 165 10.07 -3.05 -0.94
CA ALA A 165 9.48 -2.46 0.25
C ALA A 165 8.06 -2.99 0.56
N ILE A 166 7.28 -3.35 -0.46
CA ILE A 166 5.93 -3.93 -0.29
C ILE A 166 6.00 -5.41 0.15
N TYR A 167 7.09 -6.10 -0.18
CA TYR A 167 7.26 -7.52 0.12
C TYR A 167 7.61 -7.81 1.60
N THR A 168 8.33 -6.89 2.24
CA THR A 168 8.87 -7.03 3.61
C THR A 168 7.86 -6.70 4.69
#